data_AF-A0A260M344-F1
#
_entry.id   AF-A0A260M344-F1
#
_cell.length_a   1.000
_cell.length_b   1.000
_cell.length_c   1.000
_cell.angle_alpha   90.00
_cell.angle_beta   90.00
_cell.angle_gamma   90.00
#
_symmetry.space_group_name_H-M   'P 1'
#
loop_
_entity.id
_entity.type
_entity.pdbx_description
1 polymer ?
#
loop_
_entity_poly.entity_id
_entity_poly.type
_entity_poly.pdbx_seq_one_letter_code
_entity_poly.pdbx_strand_id
1 'polypeptide(L)'
;MQRTTAAHDLLSQTTTVDPVPWACANRGARRRYGRGSRRLVAFVTRIVVADRAELEGVSADRSPPLVAGALVAEASMRASTTKSPEICPWALKEGLMLRKLDPETDGDPVVSSR
;
A
#
# COMPACT_ATOMS: atom_id res chain seq x y z
N MET A 1 15.78 38.43 40.94
CA MET A 1 16.97 38.10 40.12
C MET A 1 17.54 36.76 40.61
N GLN A 2 16.90 35.66 40.24
CA GLN A 2 17.40 34.30 40.48
C GLN A 2 17.41 33.59 39.15
N ARG A 3 18.60 33.13 38.77
CA ARG A 3 18.98 32.64 37.46
C ARG A 3 18.42 31.23 37.26
N THR A 4 17.75 31.07 36.13
CA THR A 4 17.16 29.87 35.57
C THR A 4 18.26 28.88 35.13
N THR A 5 18.56 27.88 35.95
CA THR A 5 19.50 26.79 35.59
C THR A 5 18.95 25.45 36.08
N ALA A 6 17.91 24.93 35.44
CA ALA A 6 17.40 23.57 35.71
C ALA A 6 16.55 22.98 34.57
N ALA A 7 16.80 23.35 33.31
CA ALA A 7 15.96 22.90 32.18
C ALA A 7 16.73 22.63 30.88
N HIS A 8 18.04 22.34 30.96
CA HIS A 8 18.85 22.09 29.76
C HIS A 8 19.25 20.61 29.58
N ASP A 9 18.84 19.71 30.47
CA ASP A 9 19.41 18.35 30.56
C ASP A 9 18.41 17.20 30.37
N LEU A 10 17.25 17.49 29.78
CA LEU A 10 16.25 16.47 29.40
C LEU A 10 15.86 16.50 27.92
N LEU A 11 16.58 17.24 27.07
CA LEU A 11 16.34 17.30 25.61
C LEU A 11 17.40 16.54 24.79
N SER A 12 18.31 15.82 25.44
CA SER A 12 19.40 15.08 24.78
C SER A 12 19.08 13.60 24.50
N GLN A 13 17.85 13.13 24.70
CA GLN A 13 17.53 11.71 24.58
C GLN A 13 16.46 11.45 23.51
N THR A 14 16.97 11.06 22.35
CA THR A 14 16.34 10.32 21.24
C THR A 14 15.35 11.06 20.32
N THR A 15 15.82 12.12 19.65
CA THR A 15 15.44 12.36 18.25
C THR A 15 16.55 11.82 17.36
N THR A 16 16.56 10.49 17.14
CA THR A 16 17.18 9.96 15.92
C THR A 16 16.26 10.39 14.79
N VAL A 17 16.62 11.50 14.15
CA VAL A 17 16.06 11.88 12.86
C VAL A 17 16.71 10.95 11.85
N ASP A 18 16.15 9.75 11.70
CA ASP A 18 16.41 8.96 10.51
C ASP A 18 15.96 9.80 9.30
N PRO A 19 16.78 9.97 8.24
CA PRO A 19 16.34 10.62 7.04
C PRO A 19 15.20 9.80 6.43
N VAL A 20 13.96 10.26 6.62
CA VAL A 20 12.77 9.64 6.03
C VAL A 20 12.87 9.82 4.52
N PRO A 21 12.90 8.74 3.72
CA PRO A 21 12.91 8.86 2.27
C PRO A 21 11.65 9.58 1.81
N TRP A 22 11.83 10.65 1.03
CA TRP A 22 10.79 11.45 0.38
C TRP A 22 9.75 10.60 -0.39
N ALA A 23 10.05 9.34 -0.69
CA ALA A 23 9.14 8.34 -1.26
C ALA A 23 7.83 8.15 -0.47
N CYS A 24 7.80 8.43 0.84
CA CYS A 24 6.60 8.29 1.68
C CYS A 24 5.87 9.61 2.01
N ALA A 25 6.32 10.75 1.47
CA ALA A 25 5.88 12.07 1.92
C ALA A 25 4.43 12.44 1.53
N ASN A 26 3.84 11.81 0.51
CA ASN A 26 2.42 11.99 0.19
C ASN A 26 1.57 10.91 0.88
N ARG A 27 1.28 11.12 2.17
CA ARG A 27 0.35 10.30 2.95
C ARG A 27 -1.10 10.60 2.55
N GLY A 28 -1.49 10.23 1.33
CA GLY A 28 -2.89 10.02 1.01
C GLY A 28 -3.50 9.06 2.04
N ALA A 29 -4.74 9.32 2.47
CA ALA A 29 -5.40 8.56 3.53
C ALA A 29 -5.31 7.05 3.27
N ARG A 30 -4.55 6.33 4.11
CA ARG A 30 -4.40 4.88 4.02
C ARG A 30 -5.75 4.23 4.20
N ARG A 31 -6.33 3.72 3.10
CA ARG A 31 -7.55 2.91 3.15
C ARG A 31 -7.15 1.52 3.64
N ARG A 32 -7.40 1.28 4.93
CA ARG A 32 -7.29 -0.03 5.56
C ARG A 32 -8.58 -0.80 5.30
N TYR A 33 -8.48 -1.97 4.67
CA TYR A 33 -9.64 -2.82 4.46
C TYR A 33 -9.75 -3.82 5.62
N GLY A 34 -10.96 -3.96 6.15
CA GLY A 34 -11.28 -4.99 7.13
C GLY A 34 -11.45 -6.36 6.47
N ARG A 35 -11.49 -7.43 7.28
CA ARG A 35 -11.79 -8.81 6.82
C ARG A 35 -13.27 -8.93 6.43
N GLY A 36 -13.66 -8.32 5.32
CA GLY A 36 -15.02 -8.34 4.76
C GLY A 36 -15.11 -8.84 3.30
N SER A 37 -13.98 -9.24 2.70
CA SER A 37 -13.89 -9.59 1.28
C SER A 37 -14.74 -10.79 0.86
N ARG A 38 -14.94 -11.79 1.73
CA ARG A 38 -15.70 -13.01 1.40
C ARG A 38 -17.14 -12.76 0.96
N ARG A 39 -17.86 -11.88 1.67
CA ARG A 39 -19.24 -11.55 1.32
C ARG A 39 -19.30 -10.84 -0.04
N LEU A 40 -18.32 -9.99 -0.30
CA LEU A 40 -18.23 -9.22 -1.54
C LEU A 40 -17.87 -10.12 -2.74
N VAL A 41 -16.90 -11.04 -2.58
CA VAL A 41 -16.57 -12.03 -3.62
C VAL A 41 -17.78 -12.91 -3.95
N ALA A 42 -18.46 -13.45 -2.93
CA ALA A 42 -19.67 -14.24 -3.14
C ALA A 42 -20.79 -13.45 -3.86
N PHE A 43 -20.95 -12.17 -3.54
CA PHE A 43 -21.89 -11.28 -4.22
C PHE A 43 -21.51 -11.07 -5.70
N VAL A 44 -20.28 -10.64 -5.98
CA VAL A 44 -19.88 -10.26 -7.34
C VAL A 44 -19.82 -11.46 -8.30
N THR A 45 -19.61 -12.68 -7.77
CA THR A 45 -19.69 -13.91 -8.57
C THR A 45 -21.10 -14.26 -9.05
N ARG A 46 -22.16 -13.71 -8.43
CA ARG A 46 -23.56 -14.07 -8.75
C ARG A 46 -24.28 -13.05 -9.63
N ILE A 47 -23.76 -11.84 -9.75
CA ILE A 47 -24.32 -10.79 -10.62
C ILE A 47 -23.70 -10.84 -12.03
N VAL A 48 -24.43 -10.40 -13.05
CA VAL A 48 -23.94 -10.41 -14.44
C VAL A 48 -22.94 -9.30 -14.70
N VAL A 49 -22.18 -9.40 -15.79
CA VAL A 49 -21.13 -8.42 -16.14
C VAL A 49 -21.70 -7.00 -16.32
N ALA A 50 -22.91 -6.89 -16.88
CA ALA A 50 -23.61 -5.60 -17.02
C ALA A 50 -23.83 -4.94 -15.65
N ASP A 51 -24.44 -5.66 -14.69
CA ASP A 51 -24.67 -5.16 -13.33
C ASP A 51 -23.37 -4.81 -12.60
N ARG A 52 -22.26 -5.51 -12.89
CA ARG A 52 -20.95 -5.18 -12.30
C ARG A 52 -20.42 -3.83 -12.77
N ALA A 53 -20.76 -3.41 -13.99
CA ALA A 53 -20.34 -2.11 -14.53
C ALA A 53 -21.11 -0.94 -13.89
N GLU A 54 -22.21 -1.21 -13.20
CA GLU A 54 -22.97 -0.19 -12.45
C GLU A 54 -22.43 0.02 -11.01
N LEU A 55 -21.51 -0.84 -10.55
CA LEU A 55 -20.89 -0.71 -9.23
C LEU A 55 -20.03 0.56 -9.15
N GLU A 56 -20.13 1.28 -8.03
CA GLU A 56 -19.34 2.49 -7.79
C GLU A 56 -17.84 2.21 -7.96
N GLY A 57 -17.19 2.96 -8.85
CA GLY A 57 -15.76 2.84 -9.13
C GLY A 57 -15.37 1.69 -10.08
N VAL A 58 -16.32 0.96 -10.66
CA VAL A 58 -16.07 -0.06 -11.69
C VAL A 58 -16.44 0.48 -13.06
N SER A 59 -15.47 0.61 -13.96
CA SER A 59 -15.75 0.96 -15.36
C SER A 59 -16.20 -0.28 -16.15
N ALA A 60 -16.95 -0.07 -17.24
CA ALA A 60 -17.41 -1.15 -18.13
C ALA A 60 -16.25 -2.05 -18.59
N ASP A 61 -15.12 -1.46 -19.02
CA ASP A 61 -13.91 -2.19 -19.43
C ASP A 61 -13.29 -3.04 -18.32
N ARG A 62 -13.50 -2.66 -17.05
CA ARG A 62 -12.97 -3.36 -15.88
C ARG A 62 -13.94 -4.40 -15.30
N SER A 63 -15.20 -4.40 -15.74
CA SER A 63 -16.22 -5.32 -15.22
C SER A 63 -15.94 -6.80 -15.53
N PRO A 64 -15.36 -7.20 -16.70
CA PRO A 64 -15.08 -8.62 -16.95
C PRO A 64 -13.98 -9.22 -16.06
N PRO A 65 -12.77 -8.61 -15.90
CA PRO A 65 -11.71 -9.19 -15.07
C PRO A 65 -11.95 -9.05 -13.56
N LEU A 66 -12.96 -8.28 -13.13
CA LEU A 66 -13.20 -7.98 -11.73
C LEU A 66 -13.34 -9.24 -10.86
N VAL A 67 -14.09 -10.26 -11.32
CA VAL A 67 -14.28 -11.51 -10.56
C VAL A 67 -12.96 -12.27 -10.39
N ALA A 68 -12.13 -12.32 -11.42
CA ALA A 68 -10.83 -12.97 -11.35
C ALA A 68 -9.93 -12.25 -10.32
N GLY A 69 -9.90 -10.92 -10.36
CA GLY A 69 -9.17 -10.11 -9.37
C GLY A 69 -9.68 -10.30 -7.95
N ALA A 70 -11.00 -10.37 -7.76
CA ALA A 70 -11.63 -10.59 -6.46
C ALA A 70 -11.26 -11.96 -5.86
N LEU A 71 -11.21 -13.01 -6.69
CA LEU A 71 -10.79 -14.36 -6.27
C LEU A 71 -9.31 -14.41 -5.89
N VAL A 72 -8.44 -13.80 -6.69
CA VAL A 72 -6.99 -13.72 -6.41
C VAL A 72 -6.73 -12.92 -5.14
N ALA A 73 -7.44 -11.81 -4.92
CA ALA A 73 -7.35 -11.03 -3.70
C ALA A 73 -7.78 -11.85 -2.46
N GLU A 74 -8.85 -12.63 -2.58
CA GLU A 74 -9.33 -13.51 -1.50
C GLU A 74 -8.32 -14.61 -1.16
N ALA A 75 -7.77 -15.27 -2.17
CA ALA A 75 -6.71 -16.27 -1.99
C ALA A 75 -5.45 -15.66 -1.35
N SER A 76 -5.03 -14.48 -1.82
CA SER A 76 -3.89 -13.74 -1.27
C SER A 76 -4.11 -13.35 0.19
N MET A 77 -5.32 -12.89 0.54
CA MET A 77 -5.70 -12.56 1.92
C MET A 77 -5.76 -13.79 2.83
N ARG A 78 -6.06 -14.98 2.30
CA ARG A 78 -6.00 -16.24 3.06
C ARG A 78 -4.57 -16.69 3.33
N ALA A 79 -3.69 -16.54 2.34
CA ALA A 79 -2.28 -16.87 2.46
C ALA A 79 -1.52 -15.89 3.36
N SER A 80 -2.00 -14.65 3.47
CA SER A 80 -1.38 -13.60 4.26
C SER A 80 -1.83 -13.64 5.73
N THR A 81 -0.88 -13.48 6.65
CA THR A 81 -1.17 -13.42 8.11
C THR A 81 -1.75 -12.08 8.57
N THR A 82 -1.68 -11.05 7.72
CA THR A 82 -2.10 -9.68 8.02
C THR A 82 -3.62 -9.54 8.17
N LYS A 83 -4.06 -8.89 9.26
CA LYS A 83 -5.49 -8.70 9.58
C LYS A 83 -6.15 -7.56 8.80
N SER A 84 -5.38 -6.57 8.35
CA SER A 84 -5.88 -5.44 7.57
C SER A 84 -4.88 -5.09 6.47
N PRO A 85 -5.13 -5.51 5.22
CA PRO A 85 -4.30 -5.10 4.11
C PRO A 85 -4.48 -3.60 3.83
N GLU A 86 -3.38 -2.96 3.52
CA GLU A 86 -3.32 -1.60 3.01
C GLU A 86 -3.11 -1.67 1.49
N ILE A 87 -3.84 -0.86 0.73
CA ILE A 87 -3.57 -0.73 -0.70
C ILE A 87 -2.34 0.16 -0.86
N CYS A 88 -1.30 -0.37 -1.50
CA CYS A 88 -0.15 0.41 -1.90
C CYS A 88 -0.62 1.55 -2.82
N PRO A 89 -0.30 2.82 -2.53
CA PRO A 89 -0.72 3.92 -3.39
C PRO A 89 0.02 3.97 -4.73
N TRP A 90 1.07 3.15 -4.89
CA TRP A 90 2.01 3.18 -6.01
C TRP A 90 2.01 1.81 -6.68
N ALA A 91 2.02 1.77 -8.01
CA ALA A 91 2.12 0.54 -8.78
C ALA A 91 3.56 0.32 -9.26
N LEU A 92 3.76 -0.74 -10.05
CA LEU A 92 5.07 -1.09 -10.60
C LEU A 92 5.70 0.06 -11.40
N LYS A 93 4.89 0.84 -12.12
CA LYS A 93 5.38 1.95 -12.95
C LYS A 93 6.09 3.00 -12.10
N GLU A 94 5.46 3.45 -11.02
CA GLU A 94 6.04 4.44 -10.12
C GLU A 94 7.23 3.84 -9.36
N GLY A 95 7.16 2.57 -8.95
CA GLY A 95 8.28 1.87 -8.34
C GLY A 95 9.52 1.78 -9.26
N LEU A 96 9.31 1.54 -10.55
CA LEU A 96 10.38 1.52 -11.54
C LEU A 96 10.95 2.92 -11.81
N MET A 97 10.10 3.95 -11.85
CA MET A 97 10.53 5.34 -11.97
C MET A 97 11.41 5.75 -10.78
N LEU A 98 11.01 5.43 -9.55
CA LEU A 98 11.83 5.68 -8.36
C LEU A 98 13.18 4.99 -8.45
N ARG A 99 13.21 3.73 -8.88
CA ARG A 99 14.46 2.98 -9.01
C ARG A 99 15.43 3.62 -9.99
N LYS A 100 14.94 4.15 -11.12
CA LYS A 100 15.78 4.85 -12.11
C LYS A 100 16.29 6.20 -11.62
N LEU A 101 15.57 6.82 -10.70
CA LEU A 101 15.92 8.11 -10.10
C LEU A 101 16.75 7.97 -8.83
N ASP A 102 16.96 6.74 -8.35
CA ASP A 102 17.74 6.45 -7.17
C ASP A 102 19.23 6.32 -7.54
N PRO A 103 20.07 7.33 -7.23
CA PRO A 103 21.48 7.33 -7.61
C PRO A 103 22.30 6.27 -6.86
N GLU A 104 21.77 5.70 -5.77
CA GLU A 104 22.43 4.67 -4.97
C GLU A 104 22.16 3.23 -5.51
N THR A 105 21.17 3.07 -6.40
CA THR A 105 20.72 1.76 -6.92
C THR A 105 21.18 1.50 -8.36
N ASP A 106 22.41 1.90 -8.70
CA ASP A 106 23.08 1.59 -9.98
C ASP A 106 23.67 0.16 -10.02
N GLY A 107 23.14 -0.74 -9.19
CA GLY A 107 23.47 -2.16 -9.14
C GLY A 107 22.49 -2.96 -10.00
N ASP A 108 23.00 -3.58 -11.05
CA ASP A 108 22.29 -4.56 -11.87
C ASP A 108 21.46 -5.52 -11.00
N PRO A 109 20.17 -5.77 -11.31
CA PRO A 109 19.49 -6.91 -10.73
C PRO A 109 20.09 -8.15 -11.38
N VAL A 110 21.24 -8.63 -10.90
CA VAL A 110 21.65 -10.01 -11.12
C VAL A 110 20.50 -10.87 -10.63
N VAL A 111 19.74 -11.37 -11.61
CA VAL A 111 18.84 -12.49 -11.46
C VAL A 111 19.70 -13.62 -10.92
N SER A 112 19.62 -13.83 -9.61
CA SER A 112 20.10 -15.07 -8.99
C SER A 112 19.07 -16.16 -9.34
N SER A 113 19.14 -16.61 -10.58
CA SER A 113 18.52 -17.86 -11.01
C SER A 113 19.41 -18.99 -10.50
N ARG A 114 19.02 -19.57 -9.37
CA ARG A 114 19.35 -20.94 -8.97
C ARG A 114 18.14 -21.82 -9.17
#